data_AF-A0A6J4IDX8-F1
#
_entry.id   AF-A0A6J4IDX8-F1
#
_cell.length_a   1.000
_cell.length_b   1.000
_cell.length_c   1.000
_cell.angle_alpha   90.00
_cell.angle_beta   90.00
_cell.angle_gamma   90.00
#
_symmetry.space_group_name_H-M   'P 1'
#
loop_
_entity.id
_entity.type
_entity.pdbx_description
1 polymer ?
#
loop_
_entity_poly.entity_id
_entity_poly.type
_entity_poly.pdbx_seq_one_letter_code
_entity_poly.pdbx_strand_id
1 'polypeptide(L)' 'MAIFRQYILPFLIVLVFCVALVAVSARIFLPADMASPAPIEEVESASKPAAKLDPAGLPPLDAANAPTSANSLP' A
#
# COMPACT_ATOMS: atom_id res chain seq x y z
N MET A 1 -52.58 -22.48 12.09
CA MET A 1 -52.41 -21.26 12.91
C MET A 1 -51.51 -20.26 12.18
N ALA A 2 -52.12 -19.34 11.43
CA ALA A 2 -51.40 -18.37 10.61
C ALA A 2 -50.71 -17.27 11.45
N ILE A 3 -51.28 -16.91 12.60
CA ILE A 3 -50.86 -15.79 13.47
C ILE A 3 -49.37 -15.84 13.83
N PHE A 4 -48.84 -17.02 14.19
CA PHE A 4 -47.44 -17.17 14.53
C PHE A 4 -46.51 -16.83 13.36
N ARG A 5 -46.81 -17.35 12.17
CA ARG A 5 -45.99 -17.12 10.98
C ARG A 5 -46.22 -15.75 10.35
N GLN A 6 -47.39 -15.17 10.53
CA GLN A 6 -47.79 -13.92 9.88
C GLN A 6 -47.39 -12.66 10.67
N TYR A 7 -47.17 -12.77 11.99
CA TYR A 7 -46.83 -11.62 12.84
C TYR A 7 -45.53 -11.83 13.62
N ILE A 8 -45.39 -12.97 14.30
CA ILE A 8 -44.19 -13.22 15.12
C ILE A 8 -42.96 -13.42 14.23
N LEU A 9 -43.07 -14.19 13.15
CA LEU A 9 -41.96 -14.42 12.21
C LEU A 9 -41.44 -13.11 11.55
N PRO A 10 -42.30 -12.28 10.90
CA PRO A 10 -41.83 -11.04 10.29
C PRO A 10 -41.29 -10.05 11.32
N PHE A 11 -41.87 -9.98 12.52
CA PHE A 11 -41.33 -9.14 13.58
C PHE A 11 -39.93 -9.59 14.02
N LEU A 12 -39.72 -10.90 14.19
CA LEU A 12 -38.42 -11.46 14.58
C LEU A 12 -37.37 -11.21 13.49
N ILE A 13 -37.74 -11.32 12.21
CA ILE A 13 -36.84 -11.02 11.08
C ILE A 13 -36.35 -9.57 11.17
N VAL A 14 -37.26 -8.61 11.38
CA VAL A 14 -36.88 -7.19 11.52
C VAL A 14 -36.03 -6.97 12.78
N LEU A 15 -36.39 -7.59 13.90
CA LEU A 15 -35.63 -7.50 15.15
C LEU A 15 -34.18 -8.00 14.97
N VAL A 16 -34.02 -9.20 14.42
CA VAL A 16 -32.70 -9.80 14.14
C VAL A 16 -31.94 -8.97 13.11
N PHE A 17 -32.61 -8.45 12.08
CA PHE A 17 -32.00 -7.55 11.11
C PHE A 17 -31.46 -6.29 11.77
N CYS A 18 -32.23 -5.63 12.63
CA CYS A 18 -31.78 -4.44 13.37
C CYS A 18 -30.58 -4.76 14.26
N VAL A 19 -30.61 -5.88 15.00
CA VAL A 19 -29.48 -6.32 15.82
C VAL A 19 -28.25 -6.60 14.96
N ALA A 20 -28.41 -7.30 13.83
CA ALA A 20 -27.33 -7.58 12.89
C ALA A 20 -26.75 -6.29 12.29
N LEU A 21 -27.60 -5.32 11.93
CA LEU A 21 -27.20 -4.02 11.41
C LEU A 21 -26.38 -3.23 12.44
N VAL A 22 -26.81 -3.23 13.70
CA VAL A 22 -26.06 -2.58 14.79
C VAL A 22 -24.76 -3.32 15.07
N ALA A 23 -24.78 -4.65 15.15
CA ALA A 23 -23.60 -5.46 15.42
C ALA A 23 -22.54 -5.31 14.31
N VAL A 24 -22.97 -5.31 13.03
CA VAL A 24 -22.04 -5.13 11.91
C VAL A 24 -21.45 -3.72 11.89
N SER A 25 -22.25 -2.70 12.23
CA SER A 25 -21.78 -1.32 12.31
C SER A 25 -20.83 -1.13 13.49
N ALA A 26 -21.17 -1.68 14.66
CA ALA A 26 -20.36 -1.59 15.87
C ALA A 26 -19.03 -2.34 15.73
N ARG A 27 -19.00 -3.47 15.00
CA ARG A 27 -17.78 -4.27 14.77
C ARG A 27 -16.63 -3.42 14.24
N ILE A 28 -16.89 -2.48 13.33
CA ILE A 28 -15.87 -1.62 12.70
C ILE A 28 -15.19 -0.70 13.73
N PHE A 29 -15.90 -0.36 14.80
CA PHE A 29 -15.40 0.51 15.87
C PHE A 29 -14.82 -0.28 17.05
N LEU A 30 -14.79 -1.62 17.02
CA LEU A 30 -14.15 -2.38 18.09
C LEU A 30 -12.63 -2.20 18.01
N PRO A 31 -11.93 -2.06 19.17
CA PRO A 31 -10.48 -1.93 19.19
C PRO A 31 -9.75 -3.03 18.42
N ALA A 32 -10.32 -4.24 18.39
CA ALA A 32 -9.78 -5.37 17.62
C ALA A 32 -9.87 -5.19 16.09
N ASP A 33 -10.85 -4.44 15.58
CA ASP A 33 -10.98 -4.13 14.13
C ASP A 33 -10.00 -3.01 13.72
N MET A 34 -9.79 -2.02 14.59
CA MET A 34 -8.79 -0.95 14.40
C MET A 34 -7.35 -1.36 14.79
N ALA A 35 -7.14 -2.57 15.32
CA ALA A 35 -5.83 -3.06 15.74
C ALA A 35 -4.97 -3.57 14.59
N SER A 36 -5.43 -3.53 13.33
CA SER A 36 -4.56 -3.83 12.20
C SER A 36 -3.52 -2.71 12.08
N PRO A 37 -2.23 -2.99 12.36
CA PRO A 37 -1.19 -2.01 12.11
C PRO A 37 -1.30 -1.63 10.63
N ALA A 38 -1.32 -0.33 10.34
CA ALA A 38 -1.22 0.12 8.96
C ALA A 38 -0.02 -0.59 8.32
N PRO A 39 -0.14 -1.10 7.07
CA PRO A 39 1.01 -1.61 6.36
C PRO A 39 2.09 -0.53 6.34
N ILE A 40 3.05 -0.67 7.24
CA ILE A 40 4.33 -0.02 7.13
C ILE A 40 5.08 -0.86 6.10
N GLU A 41 4.85 -0.55 4.82
CA GLU A 41 6.04 -0.51 3.99
C GLU A 41 6.99 0.41 4.75
N GLU A 42 8.11 -0.15 5.23
CA GLU A 42 9.24 0.66 5.59
C GLU A 42 9.35 1.68 4.46
N VAL A 43 9.16 2.96 4.77
CA VAL A 43 9.45 4.05 3.85
C VAL A 43 10.98 4.12 3.73
N GLU A 44 11.62 3.01 3.36
CA GLU A 44 12.98 2.93 2.86
C GLU A 44 12.98 3.05 1.33
N SER A 45 11.82 3.08 0.67
CA SER A 45 11.74 3.27 -0.78
C SER A 45 11.44 4.71 -1.25
N ALA A 46 11.26 5.69 -0.34
CA ALA A 46 11.17 7.11 -0.72
C ALA A 46 12.37 7.96 -0.27
N SER A 47 13.45 7.33 0.20
CA SER A 47 14.75 7.98 0.34
C SER A 47 15.80 7.06 -0.28
N LYS A 48 15.77 6.94 -1.61
CA LYS A 48 17.03 6.80 -2.32
C LYS A 48 17.76 8.10 -2.02
N PRO A 49 18.85 8.10 -1.21
CA PRO A 49 19.59 9.31 -0.95
C PRO A 49 19.91 9.90 -2.31
N ALA A 50 19.53 11.17 -2.50
CA ALA A 50 19.96 12.00 -3.61
C ALA A 50 21.37 11.55 -3.95
N ALA A 51 21.52 10.99 -5.16
CA ALA A 51 22.79 10.49 -5.68
C ALA A 51 23.84 11.45 -5.15
N LYS A 52 24.66 10.93 -4.22
CA LYS A 52 25.71 11.69 -3.58
C LYS A 52 26.49 12.27 -4.75
N LEU A 53 26.27 13.55 -5.01
CA LEU A 53 27.05 14.30 -5.97
C LEU A 53 28.40 14.37 -5.30
N ASP A 54 29.23 13.37 -5.58
CA ASP A 54 30.61 13.37 -5.18
C ASP A 54 31.20 14.68 -5.72
N PRO A 55 31.66 15.62 -4.86
CA PRO A 55 32.29 16.85 -5.32
C PRO A 55 33.66 16.60 -6.00
N ALA A 56 33.99 15.34 -6.28
CA ALA A 56 35.18 14.89 -6.99
C ALA A 56 34.87 13.72 -7.95
N GLY A 57 33.64 13.60 -8.44
CA GLY A 57 33.25 12.68 -9.51
C GLY A 57 33.75 13.14 -10.88
N LEU A 58 35.05 13.40 -11.02
CA LEU A 58 35.67 13.42 -12.34
C LEU A 58 35.64 11.97 -12.83
N PRO A 59 34.98 11.64 -13.95
CA PRO A 59 35.20 10.35 -14.57
C PRO A 59 36.70 10.22 -14.77
N PRO A 60 37.33 9.06 -14.51
CA PRO A 60 38.68 8.82 -15.01
C PRO A 60 38.56 9.08 -16.51
N LEU A 61 39.17 10.17 -16.99
CA LEU A 61 39.27 10.37 -18.42
C LEU A 61 39.91 9.09 -18.92
N ASP A 62 39.15 8.42 -19.77
CA ASP A 62 39.50 7.20 -20.45
C ASP A 62 40.77 7.47 -21.27
N ALA A 63 41.92 7.43 -20.58
CA ALA A 63 43.24 7.48 -21.17
C ALA A 63 43.51 6.18 -21.96
N ALA A 64 42.59 5.21 -21.94
CA ALA A 64 42.58 4.04 -22.79
C ALA A 64 41.80 4.25 -24.11
N ASN A 65 41.13 5.39 -24.30
CA ASN A 65 40.60 5.82 -25.59
C ASN A 65 41.19 7.19 -25.98
N ALA A 66 42.52 7.25 -26.03
CA ALA A 66 43.18 8.24 -26.86
C ALA A 66 42.87 7.90 -28.33
N PRO A 67 42.28 8.82 -29.14
CA PRO A 67 42.45 8.75 -30.57
C PRO A 67 43.91 9.09 -30.89
N THR A 68 44.82 8.16 -30.62
CA THR A 68 46.21 8.29 -31.06
C THR A 68 46.26 8.00 -32.55
N SER A 69 46.09 9.09 -33.30
CA SER A 69 46.84 9.49 -34.48
C SER A 69 47.47 8.36 -35.32
N ALA A 70 46.98 8.20 -36.55
CA ALA A 70 47.76 8.04 -37.79
C ALA A 70 46.76 7.73 -38.93
N ASN A 71 46.37 8.71 -39.75
CA ASN A 71 47.08 9.01 -40.99
C ASN A 71 47.64 7.76 -41.72
N SER A 72 46.84 7.19 -42.64
CA SER A 72 47.32 6.81 -43.98
C SER A 72 46.12 6.55 -44.89
N LEU A 73 45.88 7.53 -45.76
CA LEU A 73 45.11 7.45 -47.00
C LEU A 73 45.55 6.23 -47.86
N PRO A 74 44.72 5.72 -48.78
CA PRO A 74 45.26 5.14 -50.01
C PRO A 74 45.88 6.23 -50.92
#